data_AF-A0A061AX28-F1
#
_entry.id   AF-A0A061AX28-F1
#
_cell.length_a   1.000
_cell.length_b   1.000
_cell.length_c   1.000
_cell.angle_alpha   90.00
_cell.angle_beta   90.00
_cell.angle_gamma   90.00
#
_symmetry.space_group_name_H-M   'P 1'
#
loop_
_entity.id
_entity.type
_entity.pdbx_description
1 polymer ?
#
loop_
_entity_poly.entity_id
_entity_poly.type
_entity_poly.pdbx_seq_one_letter_code
_entity_poly.pdbx_strand_id
1 'polypeptide(L)'
;MPGMRKLWDPRTEQGCMLQRFSRNEVLFYAVTKGKRFIASPRDIVGVQKDYVERDGSCMIVQKSVETDVAPEQAGMRRATLDLSGWHFEPQGEDLKVTYIFRIGLGGMIPNALVSMATTETPLCTGRARDTFYEYGYAPYIRHTPDEPSTIFQKETFKSPPIREYQCTVTTGQQIGETFEIAYDLRRMYRPEGGVQVAVKGEGVQAVDDGKGTVRVQTTESGKTATVVLTPR
;
A
#
# COMPACT_ATOMS: atom_id res chain seq x y z
N MET A 1 -1.37 0.68 0.91
CA MET A 1 -0.35 1.59 0.35
C MET A 1 0.31 2.46 1.41
N PRO A 2 1.63 2.74 1.32
CA PRO A 2 2.37 3.56 2.29
C PRO A 2 1.82 4.98 2.49
N GLY A 3 1.27 5.61 1.44
CA GLY A 3 0.72 6.96 1.50
C GLY A 3 -0.42 7.12 2.51
N MET A 4 -1.32 6.14 2.60
CA MET A 4 -2.41 6.14 3.59
C MET A 4 -1.91 5.84 5.00
N ARG A 5 -0.83 5.06 5.14
CA ARG A 5 -0.34 4.58 6.44
C ARG A 5 0.06 5.71 7.38
N LYS A 6 0.55 6.83 6.83
CA LYS A 6 0.92 8.02 7.62
C LYS A 6 -0.27 8.72 8.27
N LEU A 7 -1.49 8.53 7.77
CA LEU A 7 -2.69 9.14 8.35
C LEU A 7 -3.11 8.46 9.65
N TRP A 8 -2.93 7.14 9.77
CA TRP A 8 -3.42 6.36 10.91
C TRP A 8 -2.34 5.74 11.78
N ASP A 9 -1.11 5.55 11.28
CA ASP A 9 0.00 5.04 12.09
C ASP A 9 1.00 6.17 12.38
N PRO A 10 0.92 6.81 13.57
CA PRO A 10 1.77 7.95 13.91
C PRO A 10 3.27 7.58 13.96
N ARG A 11 3.58 6.29 14.07
CA ARG A 11 4.95 5.77 14.09
C ARG A 11 5.56 5.70 12.70
N THR A 12 4.76 5.74 11.63
CA THR A 12 5.29 5.64 10.27
C THR A 12 5.99 6.94 9.87
N GLU A 13 7.27 6.84 9.52
CA GLU A 13 8.06 7.93 8.97
C GLU A 13 8.09 7.86 7.44
N GLN A 14 8.34 6.66 6.91
CA GLN A 14 8.43 6.42 5.47
C GLN A 14 7.98 5.01 5.15
N GLY A 15 7.51 4.80 3.92
CA GLY A 15 7.39 3.47 3.35
C GLY A 15 7.39 3.54 1.83
N CYS A 16 7.99 2.55 1.19
CA CYS A 16 7.98 2.40 -0.26
C CYS A 16 8.02 0.92 -0.65
N MET A 17 7.55 0.65 -1.87
CA MET A 17 7.81 -0.61 -2.55
C MET A 17 9.15 -0.44 -3.27
N LEU A 18 10.10 -1.32 -2.96
CA LEU A 18 11.43 -1.35 -3.56
C LEU A 18 11.41 -2.12 -4.88
N GLN A 19 10.67 -3.23 -4.91
CA GLN A 19 10.53 -4.10 -6.06
C GLN A 19 9.18 -4.80 -5.99
N ARG A 20 8.60 -5.09 -7.15
CA ARG A 20 7.39 -5.89 -7.28
C ARG A 20 7.73 -7.20 -8.00
N PHE A 21 7.36 -8.33 -7.42
CA PHE A 21 7.59 -9.67 -7.96
C PHE A 21 6.37 -10.19 -8.73
N SER A 22 5.17 -9.80 -8.28
CA SER A 22 3.88 -10.02 -8.95
C SER A 22 2.90 -8.93 -8.51
N ARG A 23 1.66 -8.94 -9.00
CA ARG A 23 0.62 -8.02 -8.52
C ARG A 23 0.49 -8.01 -6.98
N ASN A 24 0.63 -9.18 -6.36
CA ASN A 24 0.35 -9.41 -4.94
C ASN A 24 1.62 -9.61 -4.09
N GLU A 25 2.81 -9.54 -4.68
CA GLU A 25 4.05 -9.83 -3.96
C GLU A 25 5.08 -8.73 -4.21
N VAL A 26 5.54 -8.10 -3.13
CA VAL A 26 6.45 -6.95 -3.19
C VAL A 26 7.56 -7.04 -2.15
N LEU A 27 8.74 -6.56 -2.52
CA LEU A 27 9.77 -6.15 -1.57
C LEU A 27 9.44 -4.72 -1.12
N PHE A 28 9.36 -4.51 0.18
CA PHE A 28 9.09 -3.20 0.77
C PHE A 28 10.22 -2.75 1.70
N TYR A 29 10.29 -1.43 1.84
CA TYR A 29 11.06 -0.74 2.86
C TYR A 29 10.12 0.13 3.68
N ALA A 30 10.25 0.09 5.00
CA ALA A 30 9.47 0.92 5.91
C ALA A 30 10.37 1.49 7.00
N VAL A 31 10.13 2.75 7.36
CA VAL A 31 10.82 3.43 8.44
C VAL A 31 9.81 3.83 9.51
N THR A 32 10.15 3.50 10.74
CA THR A 32 9.42 3.92 11.94
C THR A 32 10.17 5.03 12.65
N LYS A 33 9.44 6.02 13.15
CA LYS A 33 9.98 7.16 13.88
C LYS A 33 10.74 6.70 15.11
N GLY A 34 11.91 7.31 15.32
CA GLY A 34 12.60 7.25 16.59
C GLY A 34 11.85 8.06 17.65
N LYS A 35 12.22 7.86 18.92
CA LYS A 35 11.76 8.70 20.01
C LYS A 35 12.96 9.49 20.51
N ARG A 36 12.87 10.83 20.39
CA ARG A 36 13.96 11.75 20.73
C ARG A 36 14.56 11.41 22.10
N PHE A 37 15.89 11.30 22.15
CA PHE A 37 16.69 10.93 23.34
C PHE A 37 16.47 9.52 23.92
N ILE A 38 15.50 8.75 23.43
CA ILE A 38 15.19 7.41 23.96
C ILE A 38 15.67 6.33 23.00
N ALA A 39 15.42 6.48 21.69
CA ALA A 39 15.85 5.52 20.70
C ALA A 39 15.84 6.06 19.27
N SER A 40 16.78 5.57 18.46
CA SER A 40 16.88 5.88 17.03
C SER A 40 15.68 5.36 16.23
N PRO A 41 15.41 5.89 15.02
CA PRO A 41 14.45 5.29 14.09
C PRO A 41 14.85 3.84 13.74
N ARG A 42 13.85 3.03 13.39
CA ARG A 42 14.07 1.67 12.89
C ARG A 42 13.59 1.55 11.46
N ASP A 43 14.40 0.91 10.63
CA ASP A 43 13.98 0.48 9.32
C ASP A 43 13.64 -1.02 9.31
N ILE A 44 12.77 -1.40 8.38
CA ILE A 44 12.36 -2.77 8.10
C ILE A 44 12.45 -2.94 6.59
N VAL A 45 13.21 -3.94 6.17
CA VAL A 45 13.16 -4.48 4.81
C VAL A 45 12.50 -5.84 4.88
N GLY A 46 11.51 -6.06 4.02
CA GLY A 46 10.73 -7.29 4.05
C GLY A 46 9.99 -7.55 2.75
N VAL A 47 9.48 -8.77 2.63
CA VAL A 47 8.54 -9.13 1.57
C VAL A 47 7.13 -9.09 2.12
N GLN A 48 6.19 -8.66 1.28
CA GLN A 48 4.76 -8.72 1.51
C GLN A 48 4.13 -9.63 0.46
N LYS A 49 3.18 -10.46 0.88
CA LYS A 49 2.30 -11.21 0.00
C LYS A 49 0.83 -10.99 0.39
N ASP A 50 0.02 -10.70 -0.62
CA ASP A 50 -1.42 -10.50 -0.49
C ASP A 50 -2.15 -11.75 -1.00
N TYR A 51 -3.03 -12.29 -0.17
CA TYR A 51 -3.93 -13.39 -0.47
C TYR A 51 -5.34 -12.81 -0.57
N VAL A 52 -6.03 -13.08 -1.68
CA VAL A 52 -7.40 -12.61 -1.91
C VAL A 52 -8.24 -13.82 -2.28
N GLU A 53 -9.21 -14.12 -1.43
CA GLU A 53 -10.09 -15.27 -1.59
C GLU A 53 -11.36 -14.89 -2.36
N ARG A 54 -12.03 -15.91 -2.90
CA ARG A 54 -13.26 -15.71 -3.71
C ARG A 54 -14.44 -15.19 -2.90
N ASP A 55 -14.45 -15.43 -1.60
CA ASP A 55 -15.49 -14.93 -0.67
C ASP A 55 -15.27 -13.46 -0.28
N GLY A 56 -14.21 -12.83 -0.79
CA GLY A 56 -13.85 -11.44 -0.49
C GLY A 56 -13.00 -11.28 0.77
N SER A 57 -12.68 -12.37 1.49
CA SER A 57 -11.67 -12.33 2.53
C SER A 57 -10.29 -12.08 1.92
N CYS A 58 -9.45 -11.37 2.66
CA CYS A 58 -8.09 -11.11 2.21
C CYS A 58 -7.11 -11.08 3.37
N MET A 59 -5.87 -11.46 3.08
CA MET A 59 -4.79 -11.49 4.05
C MET A 59 -3.54 -10.83 3.47
N ILE A 60 -2.95 -9.93 4.24
CA ILE A 60 -1.66 -9.31 3.94
C ILE A 60 -0.64 -9.88 4.92
N VAL A 61 0.35 -10.62 4.42
CA VAL A 61 1.40 -11.22 5.24
C VAL A 61 2.73 -10.59 4.90
N GLN A 62 3.50 -10.23 5.93
CA GLN A 62 4.80 -9.58 5.77
C GLN A 62 5.82 -10.21 6.71
N LYS A 63 7.06 -10.35 6.23
CA LYS A 63 8.22 -10.77 7.01
C LYS A 63 9.50 -10.09 6.52
N SER A 64 10.47 -9.93 7.40
CA SER A 64 11.79 -9.44 7.03
C SER A 64 12.54 -10.44 6.16
N VAL A 65 13.37 -9.90 5.27
CA VAL A 65 14.32 -10.65 4.43
C VAL A 65 15.66 -9.94 4.40
N GLU A 66 16.72 -10.70 4.16
CA GLU A 66 18.04 -10.17 3.85
C GLU A 66 18.12 -9.86 2.34
N THR A 67 18.66 -8.70 1.99
CA THR A 67 18.80 -8.26 0.59
C THR A 67 19.77 -7.10 0.48
N ASP A 68 20.52 -7.05 -0.61
CA ASP A 68 21.45 -5.96 -0.93
C ASP A 68 20.74 -4.74 -1.54
N VAL A 69 19.45 -4.86 -1.90
CA VAL A 69 18.65 -3.76 -2.49
C VAL A 69 18.47 -2.61 -1.50
N ALA A 70 18.47 -2.90 -0.19
CA ALA A 70 18.31 -1.91 0.86
C ALA A 70 19.27 -2.22 2.03
N PRO A 71 20.55 -1.80 1.93
CA PRO A 71 21.53 -2.00 2.98
C PRO A 71 21.12 -1.24 4.25
N GLU A 72 21.77 -1.56 5.37
CA GLU A 72 21.56 -0.83 6.63
C GLU A 72 21.91 0.65 6.47
N GLN A 73 21.09 1.51 7.07
CA GLN A 73 21.20 2.95 6.92
C GLN A 73 21.81 3.58 8.18
N ALA A 74 22.80 4.45 8.00
CA ALA A 74 23.45 5.15 9.10
C ALA A 74 22.43 5.95 9.94
N GLY A 75 22.54 5.86 11.27
CA GLY A 75 21.61 6.54 12.20
C GLY A 75 20.28 5.83 12.44
N MET A 76 20.05 4.69 11.79
CA MET A 76 18.90 3.82 12.02
C MET A 76 19.34 2.45 12.54
N ARG A 77 18.39 1.70 13.10
CA ARG A 77 18.59 0.28 13.46
C ARG A 77 17.66 -0.61 12.66
N ARG A 78 18.18 -1.65 12.04
CA ARG A 78 17.37 -2.66 11.36
C ARG A 78 16.57 -3.46 12.38
N ALA A 79 15.25 -3.42 12.25
CA ALA A 79 14.35 -4.29 12.99
C ALA A 79 14.03 -5.54 12.15
N THR A 80 13.84 -6.66 12.84
CA THR A 80 13.46 -7.94 12.23
C THR A 80 11.97 -8.16 12.44
N LEU A 81 11.20 -8.07 11.36
CA LEU A 81 9.78 -8.41 11.36
C LEU A 81 9.61 -9.91 11.17
N ASP A 82 9.38 -10.65 12.26
CA ASP A 82 9.12 -12.09 12.18
C ASP A 82 7.79 -12.36 11.46
N LEU A 83 6.76 -11.57 11.79
CA LEU A 83 5.43 -11.64 11.19
C LEU A 83 4.67 -10.33 11.37
N SER A 84 4.08 -9.82 10.30
CA SER A 84 2.93 -8.90 10.33
C SER A 84 1.84 -9.49 9.45
N GLY A 85 0.68 -9.78 10.03
CA GLY A 85 -0.45 -10.37 9.35
C GLY A 85 -1.70 -9.52 9.57
N TRP A 86 -2.29 -9.02 8.49
CA TRP A 86 -3.63 -8.45 8.51
C TRP A 86 -4.58 -9.43 7.84
N HIS A 87 -5.63 -9.85 8.53
CA HIS A 87 -6.68 -10.68 7.97
C HIS A 87 -8.00 -9.92 8.03
N PHE A 88 -8.67 -9.85 6.90
CA PHE A 88 -9.93 -9.13 6.70
C PHE A 88 -10.99 -10.15 6.29
N GLU A 89 -12.04 -10.26 7.12
CA GLU A 89 -13.11 -11.23 6.93
C GLU A 89 -14.45 -10.48 6.81
N PRO A 90 -15.17 -10.61 5.69
CA PRO A 90 -16.51 -10.06 5.56
C PRO A 90 -17.45 -10.64 6.64
N GLN A 91 -18.22 -9.77 7.31
CA GLN A 91 -19.24 -10.14 8.29
C GLN A 91 -20.52 -9.36 8.01
N GLY A 92 -21.27 -9.77 6.97
CA GLY A 92 -22.45 -9.05 6.52
C GLY A 92 -22.06 -7.70 5.91
N GLU A 93 -22.57 -6.61 6.48
CA GLU A 93 -22.17 -5.24 6.09
C GLU A 93 -20.89 -4.77 6.80
N ASP A 94 -20.42 -5.53 7.81
CA ASP A 94 -19.23 -5.22 8.59
C ASP A 94 -18.01 -6.01 8.12
N LEU A 95 -16.84 -5.63 8.68
CA LEU A 95 -15.56 -6.29 8.44
C LEU A 95 -14.91 -6.64 9.77
N LYS A 96 -14.60 -7.93 9.95
CA LYS A 96 -13.74 -8.36 11.05
C LYS A 96 -12.28 -8.23 10.63
N VAL A 97 -11.50 -7.51 11.44
CA VAL A 97 -10.07 -7.30 11.19
C VAL A 97 -9.27 -7.97 12.29
N THR A 98 -8.41 -8.91 11.92
CA THR A 98 -7.44 -9.53 12.83
C THR A 98 -6.05 -9.05 12.46
N TYR A 99 -5.32 -8.50 13.42
CA TYR A 99 -3.94 -8.05 13.23
C TYR A 99 -2.99 -8.80 14.17
N ILE A 100 -2.02 -9.50 13.58
CA ILE A 100 -0.98 -10.24 14.30
C ILE A 100 0.36 -9.59 13.98
N PHE A 101 1.17 -9.34 15.02
CA PHE A 101 2.44 -8.66 14.85
C PHE A 101 3.49 -9.20 15.82
N ARG A 102 4.64 -9.61 15.28
CA ARG A 102 5.82 -10.06 16.02
C ARG A 102 7.05 -9.43 15.40
N ILE A 103 7.76 -8.62 16.19
CA ILE A 103 8.94 -7.88 15.76
C ILE A 103 10.06 -7.98 16.80
N GLY A 104 11.29 -8.17 16.34
CA GLY A 104 12.51 -7.91 17.09
C GLY A 104 13.02 -6.51 16.76
N LEU A 105 13.08 -5.60 17.75
CA LEU A 105 13.49 -4.20 17.50
C LEU A 105 15.01 -3.98 17.44
N GLY A 106 15.80 -5.03 17.66
CA GLY A 106 17.27 -5.03 17.59
C GLY A 106 17.98 -4.28 18.73
N GLY A 107 19.05 -4.88 19.25
CA GLY A 107 19.91 -4.32 20.30
C GLY A 107 19.21 -4.14 21.66
N MET A 108 19.77 -3.32 22.55
CA MET A 108 19.12 -2.98 23.81
C MET A 108 17.90 -2.08 23.59
N ILE A 109 16.75 -2.54 24.08
CA ILE A 109 15.46 -1.87 23.95
C ILE A 109 15.03 -1.39 25.35
N PRO A 110 14.89 -0.08 25.58
CA PRO A 110 14.36 0.41 26.85
C PRO A 110 12.92 -0.07 27.07
N ASN A 111 12.54 -0.42 28.32
CA ASN A 111 11.19 -0.88 28.65
C ASN A 111 10.08 0.06 28.18
N ALA A 112 10.32 1.38 28.23
CA ALA A 112 9.38 2.38 27.74
C ALA A 112 9.07 2.22 26.23
N LEU A 113 10.04 1.74 25.43
CA LEU A 113 9.84 1.48 24.01
C LEU A 113 9.05 0.18 23.79
N VAL A 114 9.26 -0.83 24.63
CA VAL A 114 8.46 -2.07 24.63
C VAL A 114 7.01 -1.73 24.94
N SER A 115 6.73 -1.01 26.03
CA SER A 115 5.38 -0.61 26.43
C SER A 115 4.66 0.21 25.36
N MET A 116 5.39 1.14 24.71
CA MET A 116 4.82 1.91 23.60
C MET A 116 4.49 1.01 22.42
N ALA A 117 5.38 0.08 22.04
CA ALA A 117 5.11 -0.85 20.95
C ALA A 117 3.91 -1.75 21.27
N THR A 118 3.76 -2.24 22.50
CA THR A 118 2.63 -3.08 22.90
C THR A 118 1.30 -2.35 22.92
N THR A 119 1.29 -1.05 23.19
CA THR A 119 0.05 -0.24 23.20
C THR A 119 -0.30 0.31 21.82
N GLU A 120 0.68 0.87 21.11
CA GLU A 120 0.45 1.55 19.82
C GLU A 120 0.20 0.58 18.66
N THR A 121 0.79 -0.61 18.71
CA THR A 121 0.62 -1.62 17.66
C THR A 121 -0.83 -2.09 17.52
N PRO A 122 -1.55 -2.52 18.58
CA PRO A 122 -2.94 -2.95 18.42
C PRO A 122 -3.89 -1.79 18.05
N LEU A 123 -3.62 -0.57 18.54
CA LEU A 123 -4.45 0.62 18.25
C LEU A 123 -4.44 1.03 16.77
N CYS A 124 -3.48 0.55 15.97
CA CYS A 124 -3.40 0.89 14.56
C CYS A 124 -4.65 0.44 13.78
N THR A 125 -5.29 -0.66 14.19
CA THR A 125 -6.52 -1.18 13.58
C THR A 125 -7.69 -0.20 13.77
N GLY A 126 -7.88 0.31 14.99
CA GLY A 126 -8.88 1.33 15.31
C GLY A 126 -8.64 2.64 14.56
N ARG A 127 -7.39 3.10 14.49
CA ARG A 127 -7.04 4.32 13.75
C ARG A 127 -7.21 4.16 12.24
N ALA A 128 -6.91 2.98 11.70
CA ALA A 128 -7.13 2.68 10.28
C ALA A 128 -8.62 2.71 9.95
N ARG A 129 -9.47 2.15 10.82
CA ARG A 129 -10.94 2.27 10.74
C ARG A 129 -11.38 3.73 10.75
N ASP A 130 -10.89 4.52 11.71
CA ASP A 130 -11.30 5.92 11.84
C ASP A 130 -10.88 6.74 10.61
N THR A 131 -9.67 6.50 10.10
CA THR A 131 -9.20 7.10 8.83
C THR A 131 -10.06 6.66 7.63
N PHE A 132 -10.49 5.41 7.57
CA PHE A 132 -11.41 4.95 6.53
C PHE A 132 -12.78 5.64 6.62
N TYR A 133 -13.30 5.86 7.83
CA TYR A 133 -14.54 6.62 7.98
C TYR A 133 -14.36 8.11 7.69
N GLU A 134 -13.20 8.69 7.95
CA GLU A 134 -12.94 10.10 7.63
C GLU A 134 -12.71 10.31 6.12
N TYR A 135 -11.82 9.53 5.51
CA TYR A 135 -11.31 9.76 4.16
C TYR A 135 -11.73 8.71 3.13
N GLY A 136 -12.25 7.56 3.54
CA GLY A 136 -12.50 6.44 2.63
C GLY A 136 -11.24 5.68 2.24
N TYR A 137 -11.24 5.10 1.04
CA TYR A 137 -10.09 4.38 0.51
C TYR A 137 -9.34 5.17 -0.58
N ALA A 138 -8.01 5.04 -0.59
CA ALA A 138 -7.19 5.53 -1.69
C ALA A 138 -7.37 4.64 -2.94
N PRO A 139 -7.14 5.16 -4.16
CA PRO A 139 -7.30 4.34 -5.35
C PRO A 139 -6.44 3.08 -5.33
N TYR A 140 -6.95 1.98 -5.88
CA TYR A 140 -6.23 0.71 -5.93
C TYR A 140 -6.58 -0.08 -7.19
N ILE A 141 -5.65 -0.91 -7.66
CA ILE A 141 -5.91 -1.84 -8.76
C ILE A 141 -6.81 -2.98 -8.26
N ARG A 142 -7.96 -3.20 -8.91
CA ARG A 142 -8.83 -4.33 -8.57
C ARG A 142 -8.14 -5.65 -8.86
N HIS A 143 -8.20 -6.55 -7.89
CA HIS A 143 -7.68 -7.89 -8.03
C HIS A 143 -8.60 -8.73 -8.93
N THR A 144 -8.01 -9.43 -9.89
CA THR A 144 -8.66 -10.48 -10.68
C THR A 144 -7.98 -11.82 -10.37
N PRO A 145 -8.69 -12.97 -10.43
CA PRO A 145 -8.09 -14.28 -10.19
C PRO A 145 -6.93 -14.59 -11.13
N ASP A 146 -7.00 -14.10 -12.37
CA ASP A 146 -5.96 -14.30 -13.38
C ASP A 146 -4.89 -13.21 -13.30
N GLU A 147 -3.62 -13.63 -13.33
CA GLU A 147 -2.47 -12.72 -13.43
C GLU A 147 -2.42 -12.17 -14.87
N PRO A 148 -2.44 -10.85 -15.06
CA PRO A 148 -2.40 -10.27 -16.39
C PRO A 148 -0.99 -10.34 -16.98
N SER A 149 -0.90 -10.16 -18.29
CA SER A 149 0.38 -9.96 -18.98
C SER A 149 1.02 -8.59 -18.62
N THR A 150 0.19 -7.63 -18.21
CA THR A 150 0.61 -6.30 -17.75
C THR A 150 1.39 -6.38 -16.44
N ILE A 151 2.61 -5.85 -16.46
CA ILE A 151 3.51 -5.86 -15.31
C ILE A 151 3.29 -4.58 -14.51
N PHE A 152 2.80 -4.70 -13.28
CA PHE A 152 2.65 -3.57 -12.37
C PHE A 152 4.01 -3.20 -11.75
N GLN A 153 4.50 -2.00 -12.03
CA GLN A 153 5.82 -1.57 -11.58
C GLN A 153 5.74 -0.89 -10.21
N LYS A 154 4.92 0.15 -10.10
CA LYS A 154 4.89 1.01 -8.91
C LYS A 154 3.52 1.63 -8.69
N GLU A 155 3.09 1.67 -7.44
CA GLU A 155 1.94 2.46 -7.02
C GLU A 155 2.32 3.43 -5.91
N THR A 156 1.87 4.68 -6.05
CA THR A 156 2.05 5.70 -5.02
C THR A 156 0.76 6.45 -4.81
N PHE A 157 0.57 6.90 -3.57
CA PHE A 157 -0.53 7.77 -3.22
C PHE A 157 0.00 8.88 -2.32
N LYS A 158 -0.28 10.12 -2.68
CA LYS A 158 -0.10 11.28 -1.81
C LYS A 158 -1.42 11.51 -1.09
N SER A 159 -1.43 11.33 0.22
CA SER A 159 -2.61 11.49 1.07
C SER A 159 -3.19 12.92 1.00
N PRO A 160 -4.41 13.14 1.52
CA PRO A 160 -4.94 14.49 1.72
C PRO A 160 -3.91 15.45 2.35
N PRO A 161 -3.86 16.71 1.91
CA PRO A 161 -4.80 17.35 0.96
C PRO A 161 -4.51 17.08 -0.53
N ILE A 162 -3.38 16.43 -0.88
CA ILE A 162 -2.94 16.31 -2.29
C ILE A 162 -3.77 15.30 -3.10
N ARG A 163 -4.10 14.14 -2.50
CA ARG A 163 -4.99 13.10 -3.07
C ARG A 163 -4.61 12.63 -4.49
N GLU A 164 -3.32 12.58 -4.78
CA GLU A 164 -2.79 12.16 -6.08
C GLU A 164 -2.38 10.68 -6.02
N TYR A 165 -2.94 9.87 -6.92
CA TYR A 165 -2.55 8.47 -7.13
C TYR A 165 -1.78 8.33 -8.43
N GLN A 166 -0.75 7.49 -8.42
CA GLN A 166 -0.01 7.10 -9.62
C GLN A 166 0.18 5.59 -9.66
N CYS A 167 -0.10 4.98 -10.82
CA CYS A 167 0.16 3.59 -11.11
C CYS A 167 1.01 3.49 -12.38
N THR A 168 2.25 3.02 -12.23
CA THR A 168 3.16 2.75 -13.35
C THR A 168 3.07 1.27 -13.72
N VAL A 169 2.89 1.00 -15.01
CA VAL A 169 2.81 -0.34 -15.59
C VAL A 169 3.71 -0.46 -16.81
N THR A 170 4.17 -1.68 -17.09
CA THR A 170 4.75 -2.06 -18.38
C THR A 170 3.80 -3.03 -19.06
N THR A 171 3.40 -2.73 -20.29
CA THR A 171 2.46 -3.57 -21.03
C THR A 171 3.09 -4.88 -21.45
N GLY A 172 2.34 -5.97 -21.28
CA GLY A 172 2.75 -7.30 -21.72
C GLY A 172 2.58 -7.49 -23.23
N GLN A 173 2.70 -8.73 -23.67
CA GLN A 173 2.55 -9.10 -25.09
C GLN A 173 1.10 -9.02 -25.58
N GLN A 174 0.12 -9.05 -24.67
CA GLN A 174 -1.30 -9.04 -25.02
C GLN A 174 -1.82 -7.60 -25.12
N ILE A 175 -2.03 -7.15 -26.36
CA ILE A 175 -2.69 -5.88 -26.66
C ILE A 175 -4.20 -6.01 -26.44
N GLY A 176 -4.82 -4.96 -25.88
CA GLY A 176 -6.25 -4.92 -25.56
C GLY A 176 -6.60 -5.49 -24.19
N GLU A 177 -5.62 -6.01 -23.44
CA GLU A 177 -5.79 -6.43 -22.05
C GLU A 177 -6.24 -5.26 -21.19
N THR A 178 -7.11 -5.52 -20.22
CA THR A 178 -7.69 -4.48 -19.36
C THR A 178 -7.48 -4.77 -17.89
N PHE A 179 -7.32 -3.70 -17.10
CA PHE A 179 -7.42 -3.74 -15.66
C PHE A 179 -8.17 -2.50 -15.14
N GLU A 180 -8.64 -2.57 -13.90
CA GLU A 180 -9.45 -1.51 -13.29
C GLU A 180 -8.75 -0.91 -12.09
N ILE A 181 -8.79 0.42 -11.99
CA ILE A 181 -8.40 1.17 -10.80
C ILE A 181 -9.68 1.67 -10.14
N ALA A 182 -9.99 1.18 -8.95
CA ALA A 182 -11.13 1.65 -8.16
C ALA A 182 -10.72 2.87 -7.33
N TYR A 183 -11.61 3.85 -7.17
CA TYR A 183 -11.42 5.03 -6.30
C TYR A 183 -12.72 5.38 -5.56
N ASP A 184 -12.60 6.07 -4.42
CA ASP A 184 -13.75 6.38 -3.55
C ASP A 184 -14.38 7.73 -3.89
N LEU A 185 -15.56 7.68 -4.50
CA LEU A 185 -16.39 8.87 -4.81
C LEU A 185 -17.19 9.42 -3.61
N ARG A 186 -17.37 8.61 -2.56
CA ARG A 186 -18.23 8.96 -1.41
C ARG A 186 -17.47 9.70 -0.34
N ARG A 187 -16.17 9.47 -0.21
CA ARG A 187 -15.32 10.09 0.81
C ARG A 187 -14.07 10.72 0.19
N MET A 188 -13.14 9.94 -0.35
CA MET A 188 -11.81 10.42 -0.76
C MET A 188 -11.88 11.57 -1.77
N TYR A 189 -12.68 11.40 -2.82
CA TYR A 189 -12.82 12.36 -3.92
C TYR A 189 -14.21 13.04 -3.96
N ARG A 190 -14.98 12.92 -2.87
CA ARG A 190 -16.29 13.58 -2.77
C ARG A 190 -16.18 15.11 -2.88
N PRO A 191 -15.24 15.79 -2.20
CA PRO A 191 -15.18 17.26 -2.23
C PRO A 191 -14.95 17.83 -3.63
N GLU A 192 -14.26 17.09 -4.50
CA GLU A 192 -13.92 17.50 -5.87
C GLU A 192 -14.86 16.89 -6.93
N GLY A 193 -15.80 16.03 -6.53
CA GLY A 193 -16.76 15.41 -7.45
C GLY A 193 -16.13 14.37 -8.39
N GLY A 194 -15.04 13.71 -7.95
CA GLY A 194 -14.35 12.65 -8.66
C GLY A 194 -12.89 12.95 -8.99
N VAL A 195 -12.40 12.31 -10.05
CA VAL A 195 -11.00 12.40 -10.48
C VAL A 195 -10.89 12.97 -11.89
N GLN A 196 -9.72 13.51 -12.19
CA GLN A 196 -9.18 13.67 -13.54
C GLN A 196 -8.14 12.58 -13.77
N VAL A 197 -8.14 11.99 -14.97
CA VAL A 197 -7.21 10.92 -15.36
C VAL A 197 -6.25 11.44 -16.41
N ALA A 198 -4.95 11.25 -16.18
CA ALA A 198 -3.90 11.50 -17.14
C ALA A 198 -3.05 10.25 -17.35
N VAL A 199 -2.59 10.02 -18.58
CA VAL A 199 -1.62 8.98 -18.91
C VAL A 199 -0.31 9.66 -19.29
N LYS A 200 0.78 9.26 -18.63
CA LYS A 200 2.15 9.66 -18.98
C LYS A 200 2.87 8.48 -19.61
N GLY A 201 3.44 8.64 -20.80
CA GLY A 201 4.03 7.54 -21.56
C GLY A 201 3.08 6.98 -22.61
N GLU A 202 3.37 5.78 -23.10
CA GLU A 202 2.70 5.15 -24.25
C GLU A 202 2.19 3.75 -23.91
N GLY A 203 1.35 3.19 -24.80
CA GLY A 203 0.91 1.80 -24.72
C GLY A 203 -0.27 1.53 -23.80
N VAL A 204 -0.85 2.54 -23.15
CA VAL A 204 -2.14 2.39 -22.46
C VAL A 204 -3.07 3.57 -22.74
N GLN A 205 -4.36 3.31 -22.69
CA GLN A 205 -5.41 4.31 -22.58
C GLN A 205 -6.19 4.09 -21.29
N ALA A 206 -6.66 5.17 -20.68
CA ALA A 206 -7.41 5.12 -19.42
C ALA A 206 -8.68 5.97 -19.52
N VAL A 207 -9.81 5.40 -19.10
CA VAL A 207 -11.13 6.04 -19.16
C VAL A 207 -11.79 5.92 -17.79
N ASP A 208 -12.17 7.06 -17.21
CA ASP A 208 -12.99 7.14 -15.99
C ASP A 208 -14.47 6.94 -16.34
N ASP A 209 -15.16 6.07 -15.60
CA ASP A 209 -16.60 5.84 -15.74
C ASP A 209 -17.46 6.88 -14.98
N GLY A 210 -16.82 7.74 -14.17
CA GLY A 210 -17.48 8.72 -13.31
C GLY A 210 -18.25 8.09 -12.14
N LYS A 211 -18.08 6.79 -11.92
CA LYS A 211 -18.76 5.95 -10.93
C LYS A 211 -17.77 5.23 -10.00
N GLY A 212 -16.52 5.68 -9.96
CA GLY A 212 -15.50 5.16 -9.05
C GLY A 212 -14.57 4.12 -9.68
N THR A 213 -14.58 3.99 -11.01
CA THR A 213 -13.71 3.05 -11.72
C THR A 213 -13.02 3.73 -12.91
N VAL A 214 -11.70 3.66 -12.95
CA VAL A 214 -10.92 3.95 -14.16
C VAL A 214 -10.56 2.64 -14.83
N ARG A 215 -11.03 2.43 -16.06
CA ARG A 215 -10.64 1.28 -16.87
C ARG A 215 -9.41 1.63 -17.68
N VAL A 216 -8.37 0.81 -17.56
CA VAL A 216 -7.12 0.94 -18.32
C VAL A 216 -7.06 -0.20 -19.32
N GLN A 217 -6.72 0.10 -20.57
CA GLN A 217 -6.55 -0.88 -21.64
C GLN A 217 -5.17 -0.72 -22.28
N THR A 218 -4.47 -1.84 -22.51
CA THR A 218 -3.20 -1.85 -23.24
C THR A 218 -3.45 -1.60 -24.73
N THR A 219 -2.65 -0.72 -25.34
CA THR A 219 -2.72 -0.36 -26.76
C THR A 219 -1.48 -0.79 -27.54
N GLU A 220 -0.35 -0.98 -26.86
CA GLU A 220 0.91 -1.44 -27.43
C GLU A 220 1.61 -2.40 -26.46
N SER A 221 2.51 -3.24 -26.97
CA SER A 221 3.29 -4.20 -26.17
C SER A 221 4.65 -3.63 -25.78
N GLY A 222 5.14 -3.95 -24.58
CA GLY A 222 6.48 -3.60 -24.10
C GLY A 222 6.69 -2.12 -23.80
N LYS A 223 5.62 -1.33 -23.67
CA LYS A 223 5.68 0.10 -23.36
C LYS A 223 5.45 0.33 -21.88
N THR A 224 6.04 1.40 -21.34
CA THR A 224 5.82 1.80 -19.96
C THR A 224 4.98 3.07 -19.93
N ALA A 225 3.93 3.06 -19.11
CA ALA A 225 3.07 4.21 -18.87
C ALA A 225 2.73 4.35 -17.39
N THR A 226 2.39 5.57 -16.99
CA THR A 226 1.90 5.90 -15.66
C THR A 226 0.51 6.51 -15.77
N VAL A 227 -0.47 5.84 -15.19
CA VAL A 227 -1.84 6.35 -15.02
C VAL A 227 -1.85 7.19 -13.74
N VAL A 228 -2.26 8.45 -13.86
CA VAL A 228 -2.31 9.43 -12.77
C VAL A 228 -3.76 9.83 -12.54
N LEU A 229 -4.21 9.69 -11.30
CA LEU A 229 -5.52 10.18 -10.84
C LEU A 229 -5.26 11.38 -9.91
N THR A 230 -5.80 12.53 -10.26
CA THR A 230 -5.84 13.73 -9.40
C THR A 230 -7.28 14.11 -9.09
N PRO A 231 -7.54 14.84 -8.00
CA PRO A 231 -8.87 15.43 -7.79
C PRO A 231 -9.28 16.32 -8.97
N ARG A 232 -10.58 16.42 -9.21
CA ARG A 232 -11.14 17.22 -10.31
C ARG A 232 -11.12 18.72 -10.04
#